data_AF-A0A7W9MRG1-F1
#
_entry.id   AF-A0A7W9MRG1-F1
#
_cell.length_a   1.000
_cell.length_b   1.000
_cell.length_c   1.000
_cell.angle_alpha   90.00
_cell.angle_beta   90.00
_cell.angle_gamma   90.00
#
_symmetry.space_group_name_H-M   'P 1'
#
loop_
_entity.id
_entity.type
_entity.pdbx_description
1 polymer ?
#
loop_
_entity_poly.entity_id
_entity_poly.type
_entity_poly.pdbx_seq_one_letter_code
_entity_poly.pdbx_strand_id
1 'polypeptide(L)'
;MSKGVPGLDGVVELATVVRNGFVESRHFGMAVAVDPDGRPIVAVGDVDAVILPRSTAKPLQAVGTLVAGAVLDERGTAIAAGSHTGEDRHVALVDAMLASAGLDRSALQCPPDRPEDAPTRFRLIAEGIDPEPVRMNCSGKHAAMLMAADDPAKYLDPSSPVQQTIQAEIERLTEATTGILTVDGCGAPLLGMPLSGLARSFSLLATAATGSAEHQVATAMREYPEYVGGRGHLNSDTMRLLPGVLAKGGAEGVIAMATPDGHAVAVKVIDGNPRATTALALTLLEKCGADVSAAEALRHVPVLGGGQPVGDILPVI
;
A
#
# COMPACT_ATOMS: atom_id res chain seq x y z
N MET A 1 -8.55 -14.95 -23.18
CA MET A 1 -7.66 -15.01 -22.00
C MET A 1 -8.19 -14.01 -20.99
N SER A 2 -8.35 -14.39 -19.72
CA SER A 2 -8.72 -13.43 -18.68
C SER A 2 -7.62 -12.39 -18.55
N LYS A 3 -7.97 -11.10 -18.60
CA LYS A 3 -7.05 -10.03 -18.21
C LYS A 3 -6.82 -10.16 -16.69
N GLY A 4 -5.57 -10.19 -16.22
CA GLY A 4 -5.26 -10.32 -14.79
C GLY A 4 -3.96 -11.08 -14.51
N VAL A 5 -3.79 -11.49 -13.25
CA VAL A 5 -2.66 -12.29 -12.78
C VAL A 5 -2.53 -13.57 -13.64
N PRO A 6 -1.33 -13.89 -14.16
CA PRO A 6 -1.13 -15.03 -15.05
C PRO A 6 -1.33 -16.36 -14.33
N GLY A 7 -1.50 -17.43 -15.11
CA GLY A 7 -1.43 -18.81 -14.62
C GLY A 7 -0.01 -19.19 -14.21
N LEU A 8 0.21 -20.46 -13.87
CA LEU A 8 1.50 -20.95 -13.36
C LEU A 8 2.68 -20.72 -14.33
N ASP A 9 2.42 -20.63 -15.63
CA ASP A 9 3.45 -20.38 -16.65
C ASP A 9 4.05 -18.96 -16.58
N GLY A 10 3.34 -18.00 -15.96
CA GLY A 10 3.77 -16.60 -15.83
C GLY A 10 4.24 -16.22 -14.42
N VAL A 11 4.47 -17.19 -13.54
CA VAL A 11 4.89 -16.96 -12.15
C VAL A 11 6.02 -17.89 -11.78
N VAL A 12 6.79 -17.50 -10.76
CA VAL A 12 7.86 -18.34 -10.21
C VAL A 12 7.63 -18.56 -8.72
N GLU A 13 8.33 -19.53 -8.14
CA GLU A 13 8.40 -19.64 -6.70
C GLU A 13 9.21 -18.47 -6.13
N LEU A 14 8.61 -17.72 -5.21
CA LEU A 14 9.23 -16.57 -4.55
C LEU A 14 9.73 -16.92 -3.15
N ALA A 15 8.99 -17.74 -2.40
CA ALA A 15 9.37 -18.14 -1.05
C ALA A 15 8.83 -19.52 -0.67
N THR A 16 9.50 -20.17 0.29
CA THR A 16 9.06 -21.44 0.90
C THR A 16 8.76 -21.25 2.38
N VAL A 17 7.66 -21.85 2.85
CA VAL A 17 7.36 -21.98 4.28
C VAL A 17 7.99 -23.26 4.78
N VAL A 18 8.97 -23.17 5.68
CA VAL A 18 9.70 -24.32 6.21
C VAL A 18 9.34 -24.53 7.67
N ARG A 19 8.95 -25.75 8.05
CA ARG A 19 8.68 -26.17 9.43
C ARG A 19 9.59 -27.34 9.79
N ASN A 20 10.50 -27.16 10.74
CA ASN A 20 11.46 -28.17 11.20
C ASN A 20 12.19 -28.87 10.04
N GLY A 21 12.62 -28.09 9.03
CA GLY A 21 13.29 -28.59 7.83
C GLY A 21 12.37 -29.16 6.73
N PHE A 22 11.06 -29.20 6.94
CA PHE A 22 10.08 -29.64 5.94
C PHE A 22 9.45 -28.44 5.22
N VAL A 23 9.45 -28.45 3.89
CA VAL A 23 8.75 -27.43 3.08
C VAL A 23 7.24 -27.71 3.12
N GLU A 24 6.52 -26.92 3.90
CA GLU A 24 5.07 -27.04 4.14
C GLU A 24 4.24 -26.33 3.08
N SER A 25 4.69 -25.16 2.61
CA SER A 25 4.02 -24.39 1.56
C SER A 25 5.00 -23.64 0.69
N ARG A 26 4.55 -23.25 -0.51
CA ARG A 26 5.32 -22.47 -1.49
C ARG A 26 4.47 -21.27 -1.90
N HIS A 27 5.09 -20.09 -1.92
CA HIS A 27 4.48 -18.86 -2.40
C HIS A 27 4.96 -18.61 -3.83
N PHE A 28 4.04 -18.72 -4.79
CA PHE A 28 4.29 -18.38 -6.18
C PHE A 28 3.90 -16.93 -6.46
N GLY A 29 4.60 -16.28 -7.39
CA GLY A 29 4.37 -14.88 -7.67
C GLY A 29 5.24 -14.30 -8.77
N MET A 30 5.18 -12.97 -8.84
CA MET A 30 5.98 -12.13 -9.72
C MET A 30 6.69 -11.10 -8.86
N ALA A 31 7.91 -10.76 -9.23
CA ALA A 31 8.70 -9.77 -8.52
C ALA A 31 9.58 -8.99 -9.49
N VAL A 32 9.68 -7.69 -9.27
CA VAL A 32 10.52 -6.79 -10.05
C VAL A 32 11.28 -5.87 -9.10
N ALA A 33 12.53 -5.63 -9.42
CA ALA A 33 13.37 -4.60 -8.81
C ALA A 33 13.94 -3.72 -9.92
N VAL A 34 13.85 -2.41 -9.78
CA VAL A 34 14.32 -1.43 -10.77
C VAL A 34 15.41 -0.55 -10.20
N ASP A 35 16.31 -0.11 -11.07
CA ASP A 35 17.29 0.94 -10.80
C ASP A 35 16.61 2.34 -10.77
N PRO A 36 17.33 3.41 -10.41
CA PRO A 36 16.79 4.78 -10.40
C PRO A 36 16.36 5.31 -11.77
N ASP A 37 16.84 4.71 -12.87
CA ASP A 37 16.41 5.02 -14.24
C ASP A 37 15.16 4.21 -14.64
N GLY A 38 14.62 3.40 -13.73
CA GLY A 38 13.46 2.53 -13.96
C GLY A 38 13.77 1.24 -14.72
N ARG A 39 15.05 0.90 -14.95
CA ARG A 39 15.44 -0.33 -15.66
C ARG A 39 15.41 -1.52 -14.69
N PRO A 40 14.88 -2.69 -15.11
CA PRO A 40 14.88 -3.88 -14.25
C PRO A 40 16.29 -4.37 -13.92
N ILE A 41 16.59 -4.50 -12.63
CA ILE A 41 17.75 -5.22 -12.07
C ILE A 41 17.38 -6.68 -11.85
N VAL A 42 16.18 -6.91 -11.31
CA VAL A 42 15.58 -8.24 -11.13
C VAL A 42 14.19 -8.22 -11.75
N ALA A 43 13.85 -9.23 -12.54
CA ALA A 43 12.49 -9.46 -13.02
C ALA A 43 12.25 -10.97 -13.08
N VAL A 44 11.30 -11.45 -12.29
CA VAL A 44 10.92 -12.87 -12.24
C VAL A 44 9.41 -13.03 -12.33
N GLY A 45 8.96 -13.98 -13.15
CA GLY A 45 7.57 -14.07 -13.61
C GLY A 45 7.22 -13.00 -14.67
N ASP A 46 5.94 -12.90 -15.03
CA ASP A 46 5.41 -11.92 -15.97
C ASP A 46 5.16 -10.58 -15.28
N VAL A 47 6.23 -9.81 -15.07
CA VAL A 47 6.19 -8.54 -14.34
C VAL A 47 5.41 -7.43 -15.07
N ASP A 48 5.07 -7.63 -16.35
CA ASP A 48 4.24 -6.71 -17.12
C ASP A 48 2.75 -7.10 -17.09
N ALA A 49 2.41 -8.21 -16.44
CA ALA A 49 1.03 -8.59 -16.18
C ALA A 49 0.30 -7.49 -15.40
N VAL A 50 -0.92 -7.20 -15.84
CA VAL A 50 -1.81 -6.24 -15.17
C VAL A 50 -2.34 -6.86 -13.89
N ILE A 51 -2.00 -6.26 -12.76
CA ILE A 51 -2.49 -6.62 -11.43
C ILE A 51 -3.47 -5.57 -10.91
N LEU A 52 -4.27 -5.96 -9.93
CA LEU A 52 -4.94 -5.02 -9.04
C LEU A 52 -4.02 -4.76 -7.83
N PRO A 53 -3.46 -3.55 -7.65
CA PRO A 53 -2.50 -3.27 -6.58
C PRO A 53 -3.16 -3.13 -5.20
N ARG A 54 -4.50 -3.08 -5.16
CA ARG A 54 -5.29 -2.85 -3.94
C ARG A 54 -4.77 -1.61 -3.20
N SER A 55 -4.60 -1.70 -1.88
CA SER A 55 -4.11 -0.59 -1.05
C SER A 55 -2.68 -0.13 -1.36
N THR A 56 -1.91 -0.87 -2.18
CA THR A 56 -0.57 -0.41 -2.60
C THR A 56 -0.64 0.79 -3.54
N ALA A 57 -1.78 1.04 -4.21
CA ALA A 57 -1.98 2.23 -5.05
C ALA A 57 -2.28 3.52 -4.28
N LYS A 58 -2.52 3.47 -2.96
CA LYS A 58 -2.94 4.66 -2.19
C LYS A 58 -1.98 5.84 -2.25
N PRO A 59 -0.64 5.66 -2.25
CA PRO A 59 0.27 6.78 -2.46
C PRO A 59 0.02 7.50 -3.80
N LEU A 60 -0.26 6.76 -4.87
CA LEU A 60 -0.60 7.34 -6.18
C LEU A 60 -1.97 8.04 -6.15
N GLN A 61 -2.95 7.45 -5.45
CA GLN A 61 -4.26 8.09 -5.23
C GLN A 61 -4.14 9.39 -4.44
N ALA A 62 -3.24 9.44 -3.44
CA ALA A 62 -2.97 10.64 -2.65
C ALA A 62 -2.35 11.74 -3.51
N VAL A 63 -1.40 11.42 -4.40
CA VAL A 63 -0.87 12.37 -5.38
C VAL A 63 -2.00 12.93 -6.24
N GLY A 64 -2.82 12.07 -6.84
CA GLY A 64 -3.97 12.51 -7.64
C GLY A 64 -4.96 13.37 -6.88
N THR A 65 -5.14 13.12 -5.59
CA THR A 65 -6.04 13.89 -4.72
C THR A 65 -5.48 15.29 -4.41
N LEU A 66 -4.16 15.42 -4.19
CA LEU A 66 -3.49 16.71 -4.05
C LEU A 66 -3.56 17.51 -5.36
N VAL A 67 -3.31 16.86 -6.50
CA VAL A 67 -3.42 17.47 -7.84
C VAL A 67 -4.86 17.92 -8.13
N ALA A 68 -5.85 17.17 -7.65
CA ALA A 68 -7.27 17.54 -7.74
C ALA A 68 -7.67 18.71 -6.83
N GLY A 69 -6.77 19.21 -5.98
CA GLY A 69 -6.97 20.42 -5.17
C GLY A 69 -7.22 20.20 -3.69
N ALA A 70 -7.10 18.96 -3.17
CA ALA A 70 -7.16 18.75 -1.72
C ALA A 70 -5.99 19.47 -1.01
N VAL A 71 -6.30 20.26 0.01
CA VAL A 71 -5.31 20.90 0.87
C VAL A 71 -5.10 20.03 2.11
N LEU A 72 -3.98 19.29 2.15
CA LEU A 72 -3.64 18.37 3.23
C LEU A 72 -2.37 18.82 3.95
N ASP A 73 -2.37 18.75 5.27
CA ASP A 73 -1.13 18.82 6.05
C ASP A 73 -0.34 17.49 5.96
N GLU A 74 0.81 17.42 6.62
CA GLU A 74 1.68 16.24 6.55
C GLU A 74 0.98 14.96 7.06
N ARG A 75 0.23 15.05 8.17
CA ARG A 75 -0.48 13.89 8.74
C ARG A 75 -1.66 13.46 7.87
N GLY A 76 -2.43 14.43 7.37
CA GLY A 76 -3.53 14.23 6.42
C GLY A 76 -3.05 13.61 5.12
N THR A 77 -1.87 14.01 4.64
CA THR A 77 -1.24 13.40 3.47
C THR A 77 -0.83 11.95 3.76
N ALA A 78 -0.22 11.67 4.91
CA ALA A 78 0.18 10.33 5.29
C ALA A 78 -1.00 9.36 5.42
N ILE A 79 -2.10 9.80 6.06
CA ILE A 79 -3.30 8.95 6.21
C ILE A 79 -4.06 8.77 4.88
N ALA A 80 -4.00 9.75 3.96
CA ALA A 80 -4.54 9.61 2.61
C ALA A 80 -3.81 8.54 1.79
N ALA A 81 -2.48 8.43 1.96
CA ALA A 81 -1.65 7.39 1.36
C ALA A 81 -1.71 6.04 2.11
N GLY A 82 -2.42 5.99 3.24
CA GLY A 82 -2.38 4.92 4.23
C GLY A 82 -3.51 3.90 4.20
N SER A 83 -3.25 2.75 4.82
CA SER A 83 -4.26 1.83 5.35
C SER A 83 -4.16 1.85 6.87
N HIS A 84 -4.65 2.91 7.51
CA HIS A 84 -4.54 3.05 8.96
C HIS A 84 -5.31 1.95 9.71
N THR A 85 -4.91 1.62 10.94
CA THR A 85 -5.46 0.49 11.71
C THR A 85 -6.73 0.80 12.50
N GLY A 86 -7.35 1.95 12.24
CA GLY A 86 -8.59 2.37 12.92
C GLY A 86 -8.44 2.83 14.38
N GLU A 87 -7.22 3.02 14.90
CA GLU A 87 -6.96 3.63 16.22
C GLU A 87 -7.64 5.00 16.40
N ASP A 88 -7.90 5.41 17.65
CA ASP A 88 -8.55 6.68 17.98
C ASP A 88 -7.83 7.92 17.40
N ARG A 89 -6.50 7.88 17.31
CA ARG A 89 -5.69 8.94 16.68
C ARG A 89 -6.01 9.13 15.19
N HIS A 90 -6.37 8.04 14.50
CA HIS A 90 -6.70 8.07 13.09
C HIS A 90 -8.08 8.68 12.89
N VAL A 91 -9.06 8.26 13.71
CA VAL A 91 -10.41 8.82 13.67
C VAL A 91 -10.40 10.31 13.96
N ALA A 92 -9.66 10.75 14.98
CA ALA A 92 -9.53 12.17 15.30
C ALA A 92 -8.97 13.00 14.13
N LEU A 93 -8.01 12.45 13.37
CA LEU A 93 -7.46 13.12 12.19
C LEU A 93 -8.48 13.14 11.04
N VAL A 94 -9.16 12.03 10.77
CA VAL A 94 -10.19 11.96 9.72
C VAL A 94 -11.34 12.93 10.01
N ASP A 95 -11.79 13.01 11.26
CA ASP A 95 -12.81 13.98 11.68
C ASP A 95 -12.34 15.42 11.44
N ALA A 96 -11.07 15.73 11.76
CA ALA A 96 -10.51 17.06 11.52
C ALA A 96 -10.42 17.40 10.02
N MET A 97 -10.01 16.43 9.19
CA MET A 97 -9.98 16.57 7.73
C MET A 97 -11.38 16.87 7.18
N LEU A 98 -12.39 16.08 7.57
CA LEU A 98 -13.78 16.29 7.15
C LEU A 98 -14.31 17.66 7.61
N ALA A 99 -14.08 18.02 8.88
CA ALA A 99 -14.51 19.30 9.42
C ALA A 99 -13.87 20.49 8.69
N SER A 100 -12.61 20.38 8.24
CA SER A 100 -11.94 21.42 7.45
C SER A 100 -12.58 21.66 6.08
N ALA A 101 -13.28 20.65 5.54
CA ALA A 101 -14.10 20.75 4.33
C ALA A 101 -15.58 21.07 4.60
N GLY A 102 -15.97 21.33 5.86
CA GLY A 102 -17.36 21.56 6.24
C GLY A 102 -18.23 20.30 6.19
N LEU A 103 -17.61 19.12 6.28
CA LEU A 103 -18.26 17.81 6.23
C LEU A 103 -18.21 17.12 7.59
N ASP A 104 -19.03 16.09 7.76
CA ASP A 104 -18.99 15.17 8.88
C ASP A 104 -18.85 13.71 8.40
N ARG A 105 -18.86 12.76 9.34
CA ARG A 105 -18.69 11.33 9.04
C ARG A 105 -19.75 10.77 8.10
N SER A 106 -20.92 11.41 7.96
CA SER A 106 -21.98 10.94 7.06
C SER A 106 -21.62 11.08 5.57
N ALA A 107 -20.61 11.90 5.25
CA ALA A 107 -20.07 12.01 3.89
C ALA A 107 -19.20 10.79 3.48
N LEU A 108 -18.72 10.00 4.45
CA LEU A 108 -17.93 8.80 4.16
C LEU A 108 -18.82 7.73 3.52
N GLN A 109 -18.39 7.24 2.36
CA GLN A 109 -19.07 6.19 1.58
C GLN A 109 -18.31 4.86 1.61
N CYS A 110 -17.22 4.78 2.38
CA CYS A 110 -16.60 3.49 2.69
C CYS A 110 -17.52 2.67 3.62
N PRO A 111 -17.50 1.33 3.52
CA PRO A 111 -18.32 0.49 4.39
C PRO A 111 -17.91 0.66 5.86
N PRO A 112 -18.84 0.49 6.81
CA PRO A 112 -18.49 0.44 8.21
C PRO A 112 -17.60 -0.76 8.50
N ASP A 113 -16.57 -0.57 9.33
CA ASP A 113 -15.66 -1.65 9.71
C ASP A 113 -15.17 -1.49 11.16
N ARG A 114 -14.56 -2.54 11.70
CA ARG A 114 -13.88 -2.50 13.00
C ARG A 114 -12.40 -2.16 12.80
N PRO A 115 -11.75 -1.56 13.81
CA PRO A 115 -10.30 -1.36 13.78
C PRO A 115 -9.53 -2.67 13.58
N GLU A 116 -8.47 -2.59 12.77
CA GLU A 116 -7.48 -3.66 12.68
C GLU A 116 -6.63 -3.73 13.97
N ASP A 117 -6.40 -2.59 14.63
CA ASP A 117 -5.75 -2.53 15.93
C ASP A 117 -6.52 -3.34 16.97
N ALA A 118 -5.93 -4.45 17.42
CA ALA A 118 -6.60 -5.42 18.28
C ALA A 118 -7.03 -4.83 19.64
N PRO A 119 -6.18 -4.06 20.36
CA PRO A 119 -6.61 -3.38 21.58
C PRO A 119 -7.82 -2.48 21.38
N THR A 120 -7.81 -1.61 20.36
CA THR A 120 -8.94 -0.73 20.06
C THR A 120 -10.18 -1.53 19.69
N ARG A 121 -10.06 -2.55 18.84
CA ARG A 121 -11.18 -3.41 18.45
C ARG A 121 -11.84 -4.08 19.66
N PHE A 122 -11.06 -4.68 20.56
CA PHE A 122 -11.61 -5.36 21.73
C PHE A 122 -12.26 -4.39 22.71
N ARG A 123 -11.67 -3.20 22.88
CA ARG A 123 -12.25 -2.14 23.70
C ARG A 123 -13.62 -1.71 23.16
N LEU A 124 -13.72 -1.40 21.86
CA LEU A 124 -14.99 -0.97 21.23
C LEU A 124 -16.06 -2.06 21.29
N ILE A 125 -15.70 -3.34 21.10
CA ILE A 125 -16.63 -4.47 21.26
C ILE A 125 -17.14 -4.56 22.69
N ALA A 126 -16.26 -4.44 23.69
CA ALA A 126 -16.65 -4.48 25.10
C ALA A 126 -17.55 -3.30 25.52
N GLU A 127 -17.36 -2.14 24.88
CA GLU A 127 -18.19 -0.94 25.05
C GLU A 127 -19.53 -1.02 24.28
N GLY A 128 -19.74 -2.06 23.45
CA GLY A 128 -20.95 -2.20 22.64
C GLY A 128 -21.03 -1.23 21.46
N ILE A 129 -19.89 -0.72 20.99
CA ILE A 129 -19.80 0.20 19.85
C ILE A 129 -19.78 -0.61 18.54
N ASP A 130 -20.72 -0.29 17.65
CA ASP A 130 -20.85 -0.91 16.33
C ASP A 130 -19.73 -0.48 15.36
N PRO A 131 -19.47 -1.25 14.28
CA PRO A 131 -18.59 -0.82 13.20
C PRO A 131 -18.99 0.53 12.60
N GLU A 132 -18.01 1.38 12.27
CA GLU A 132 -18.25 2.72 11.72
C GLU A 132 -17.40 2.98 10.47
N PRO A 133 -17.89 3.74 9.46
CA PRO A 133 -17.09 4.07 8.27
C PRO A 133 -15.76 4.75 8.59
N VAL A 134 -15.74 5.63 9.61
CA VAL A 134 -14.52 6.34 10.02
C VAL A 134 -13.42 5.41 10.55
N ARG A 135 -13.80 4.20 11.01
CA ARG A 135 -12.86 3.19 11.54
C ARG A 135 -12.29 2.28 10.46
N MET A 136 -12.89 2.28 9.26
CA MET A 136 -12.42 1.52 8.12
C MET A 136 -11.05 2.05 7.67
N ASN A 137 -10.13 1.15 7.34
CA ASN A 137 -8.72 1.48 7.04
C ASN A 137 -8.49 2.42 5.84
N CYS A 138 -9.54 2.71 5.05
CA CYS A 138 -9.51 3.64 3.94
C CYS A 138 -10.17 4.99 4.25
N SER A 139 -10.71 5.21 5.46
CA SER A 139 -11.45 6.44 5.74
C SER A 139 -10.58 7.69 5.55
N GLY A 140 -9.26 7.61 5.79
CA GLY A 140 -8.28 8.65 5.44
C GLY A 140 -8.25 9.02 3.95
N LYS A 141 -8.17 8.04 3.03
CA LYS A 141 -8.20 8.33 1.58
C LYS A 141 -9.57 8.88 1.14
N HIS A 142 -10.65 8.43 1.76
CA HIS A 142 -11.99 8.93 1.45
C HIS A 142 -12.13 10.39 1.90
N ALA A 143 -11.68 10.74 3.10
CA ALA A 143 -11.67 12.13 3.57
C ALA A 143 -10.83 13.03 2.65
N ALA A 144 -9.66 12.57 2.20
CA ALA A 144 -8.85 13.31 1.24
C ALA A 144 -9.57 13.54 -0.10
N MET A 145 -10.20 12.50 -0.67
CA MET A 145 -10.98 12.65 -1.91
C MET A 145 -12.16 13.60 -1.73
N LEU A 146 -12.84 13.57 -0.58
CA LEU A 146 -13.92 14.48 -0.23
C LEU A 146 -13.44 15.95 -0.16
N MET A 147 -12.23 16.19 0.34
CA MET A 147 -11.64 17.55 0.37
C MET A 147 -11.31 18.11 -1.03
N ALA A 148 -11.17 17.26 -2.04
CA ALA A 148 -10.99 17.64 -3.44
C ALA A 148 -12.28 17.59 -4.28
N ALA A 149 -13.40 17.14 -3.71
CA ALA A 149 -14.62 16.88 -4.47
C ALA A 149 -15.51 18.12 -4.57
N ASP A 150 -15.97 18.43 -5.80
CA ASP A 150 -17.01 19.44 -6.01
C ASP A 150 -18.38 18.99 -5.46
N ASP A 151 -18.68 17.69 -5.60
CA ASP A 151 -19.91 17.06 -5.11
C ASP A 151 -19.56 15.88 -4.17
N PRO A 152 -19.66 16.07 -2.85
CA PRO A 152 -19.40 15.02 -1.85
C PRO A 152 -20.27 13.77 -2.01
N ALA A 153 -21.40 13.82 -2.73
CA ALA A 153 -22.21 12.63 -2.98
C ALA A 153 -21.64 11.75 -4.11
N LYS A 154 -20.77 12.31 -4.97
CA LYS A 154 -20.27 11.66 -6.19
C LYS A 154 -18.76 11.46 -6.24
N TYR A 155 -18.02 11.73 -5.18
CA TYR A 155 -16.54 11.61 -5.19
C TYR A 155 -16.02 10.19 -5.49
N LEU A 156 -16.86 9.15 -5.41
CA LEU A 156 -16.52 7.78 -5.82
C LEU A 156 -16.92 7.45 -7.27
N ASP A 157 -17.72 8.29 -7.92
CA ASP A 157 -18.11 8.13 -9.32
C ASP A 157 -16.85 8.28 -10.19
N PRO A 158 -16.48 7.28 -11.01
CA PRO A 158 -15.34 7.37 -11.92
C PRO A 158 -15.38 8.56 -12.89
N SER A 159 -16.57 9.10 -13.15
CA SER A 159 -16.76 10.29 -13.99
C SER A 159 -16.60 11.62 -13.24
N SER A 160 -16.47 11.59 -11.91
CA SER A 160 -16.25 12.80 -11.12
C SER A 160 -14.86 13.41 -11.40
N PRO A 161 -14.71 14.75 -11.34
CA PRO A 161 -13.43 15.41 -11.61
C PRO A 161 -12.26 14.89 -10.76
N VAL A 162 -12.51 14.60 -9.47
CA VAL A 162 -11.49 14.05 -8.56
C VAL A 162 -11.03 12.65 -9.00
N GLN A 163 -11.95 11.76 -9.39
CA GLN A 163 -11.57 10.41 -9.84
C GLN A 163 -10.89 10.42 -11.21
N GLN A 164 -11.29 11.30 -12.13
CA GLN A 164 -10.61 11.47 -13.42
C GLN A 164 -9.17 11.97 -13.24
N THR A 165 -8.95 12.92 -12.31
CA THR A 165 -7.62 13.41 -11.98
C THR A 165 -6.77 12.32 -11.33
N ILE A 166 -7.33 11.57 -10.38
CA ILE A 166 -6.65 10.43 -9.76
C ILE A 166 -6.27 9.36 -10.78
N GLN A 167 -7.18 9.03 -11.71
CA GLN A 167 -6.89 8.11 -12.80
C GLN A 167 -5.74 8.62 -13.68
N ALA A 168 -5.79 9.87 -14.12
CA ALA A 168 -4.76 10.47 -14.97
C ALA A 168 -3.37 10.44 -14.29
N GLU A 169 -3.31 10.76 -13.00
CA GLU A 169 -2.05 10.74 -12.24
C GLU A 169 -1.53 9.31 -12.02
N ILE A 170 -2.41 8.32 -11.78
CA ILE A 170 -2.01 6.91 -11.71
C ILE A 170 -1.44 6.44 -13.05
N GLU A 171 -2.11 6.75 -14.16
CA GLU A 171 -1.64 6.36 -15.50
C GLU A 171 -0.31 7.05 -15.84
N ARG A 172 -0.13 8.32 -15.45
CA ARG A 172 1.13 9.06 -15.60
C ARG A 172 2.26 8.44 -14.79
N LEU A 173 2.04 8.18 -13.50
CA LEU A 173 3.06 7.66 -12.58
C LEU A 173 3.46 6.22 -12.87
N THR A 174 2.55 5.42 -13.42
CA THR A 174 2.82 4.03 -13.82
C THR A 174 3.26 3.89 -15.27
N GLU A 175 3.13 4.97 -16.05
CA GLU A 175 3.33 5.02 -17.51
C GLU A 175 2.48 3.97 -18.24
N ALA A 176 1.26 3.72 -17.75
CA ALA A 176 0.42 2.65 -18.26
C ALA A 176 -1.07 2.98 -18.18
N THR A 177 -1.75 2.92 -19.33
CA THR A 177 -3.22 2.95 -19.45
C THR A 177 -3.71 1.55 -19.79
N THR A 178 -4.25 0.81 -18.81
CA THR A 178 -4.65 -0.59 -19.00
C THR A 178 -6.13 -0.76 -19.42
N GLY A 179 -6.94 0.28 -19.22
CA GLY A 179 -8.39 0.22 -19.35
C GLY A 179 -9.08 -0.69 -18.32
N ILE A 180 -8.36 -1.19 -17.32
CA ILE A 180 -8.92 -1.96 -16.22
C ILE A 180 -9.32 -1.01 -15.11
N LEU A 181 -10.63 -0.86 -14.92
CA LEU A 181 -11.24 -0.11 -13.85
C LEU A 181 -12.25 -1.00 -13.13
N THR A 182 -12.14 -1.09 -11.81
CA THR A 182 -13.08 -1.85 -10.97
C THR A 182 -13.34 -1.11 -9.66
N VAL A 183 -14.07 -1.74 -8.75
CA VAL A 183 -14.42 -1.19 -7.44
C VAL A 183 -13.59 -1.90 -6.36
N ASP A 184 -12.89 -1.11 -5.54
CA ASP A 184 -12.12 -1.62 -4.39
C ASP A 184 -13.06 -2.06 -3.25
N GLY A 185 -12.53 -2.77 -2.25
CA GLY A 185 -13.30 -3.18 -1.08
C GLY A 185 -13.90 -2.01 -0.27
N CYS A 186 -13.33 -0.81 -0.39
CA CYS A 186 -13.85 0.41 0.23
C CYS A 186 -14.91 1.14 -0.63
N GLY A 187 -15.22 0.64 -1.82
CA GLY A 187 -16.16 1.28 -2.76
C GLY A 187 -15.53 2.27 -3.74
N ALA A 188 -14.26 2.65 -3.56
CA ALA A 188 -13.58 3.58 -4.47
C ALA A 188 -13.11 2.91 -5.77
N PRO A 189 -12.94 3.68 -6.86
CA PRO A 189 -12.35 3.18 -8.09
C PRO A 189 -10.94 2.59 -7.89
N LEU A 190 -10.67 1.46 -8.55
CA LEU A 190 -9.40 0.76 -8.53
C LEU A 190 -8.93 0.48 -9.95
N LEU A 191 -7.76 1.01 -10.29
CA LEU A 191 -7.13 0.81 -11.59
C LEU A 191 -6.22 -0.41 -11.57
N GLY A 192 -6.27 -1.19 -12.66
CA GLY A 192 -5.25 -2.19 -12.93
C GLY A 192 -3.99 -1.56 -13.52
N MET A 193 -2.82 -2.06 -13.13
CA MET A 193 -1.52 -1.59 -13.63
C MET A 193 -0.52 -2.74 -13.75
N PRO A 194 0.48 -2.65 -14.65
CA PRO A 194 1.61 -3.59 -14.66
C PRO A 194 2.37 -3.57 -13.33
N LEU A 195 2.88 -4.72 -12.87
CA LEU A 195 3.71 -4.76 -11.65
C LEU A 195 4.99 -3.93 -11.82
N SER A 196 5.58 -3.92 -13.02
CA SER A 196 6.71 -3.05 -13.38
C SER A 196 6.37 -1.56 -13.27
N GLY A 197 5.18 -1.16 -13.71
CA GLY A 197 4.67 0.21 -13.57
C GLY A 197 4.48 0.62 -12.10
N LEU A 198 4.05 -0.31 -11.25
CA LEU A 198 3.97 -0.07 -9.81
C LEU A 198 5.35 0.20 -9.19
N ALA A 199 6.37 -0.61 -9.52
CA ALA A 199 7.72 -0.38 -9.02
C ALA A 199 8.30 0.97 -9.48
N ARG A 200 8.16 1.31 -10.77
CA ARG A 200 8.59 2.62 -11.32
C ARG A 200 7.90 3.77 -10.61
N SER A 201 6.58 3.67 -10.37
CA SER A 201 5.84 4.73 -9.66
C SER A 201 6.38 4.98 -8.25
N PHE A 202 6.82 3.94 -7.53
CA PHE A 202 7.41 4.09 -6.20
C PHE A 202 8.81 4.71 -6.25
N SER A 203 9.61 4.37 -7.26
CA SER A 203 10.88 5.05 -7.53
C SER A 203 10.66 6.56 -7.72
N LEU A 204 9.72 6.93 -8.59
CA LEU A 204 9.36 8.33 -8.87
C LEU A 204 8.91 9.09 -7.62
N LEU A 205 8.05 8.47 -6.78
CA LEU A 205 7.66 9.05 -5.50
C LEU A 205 8.88 9.29 -4.59
N ALA A 206 9.78 8.31 -4.49
CA ALA A 206 10.89 8.35 -3.56
C ALA A 206 11.93 9.42 -3.89
N THR A 207 12.10 9.76 -5.17
CA THR A 207 13.08 10.72 -5.70
C THR A 207 12.44 12.02 -6.18
N ALA A 208 11.15 12.23 -5.93
CA ALA A 208 10.42 13.39 -6.42
C ALA A 208 11.02 14.72 -5.93
N ALA A 209 11.07 15.70 -6.82
CA ALA A 209 11.61 17.03 -6.52
C ALA A 209 10.78 17.75 -5.46
N THR A 210 11.46 18.46 -4.55
CA THR A 210 10.81 19.28 -3.51
C THR A 210 9.77 20.24 -4.11
N GLY A 211 8.58 20.28 -3.51
CA GLY A 211 7.45 21.10 -3.96
C GLY A 211 6.47 20.39 -4.89
N SER A 212 6.77 19.16 -5.33
CA SER A 212 5.80 18.31 -6.06
C SER A 212 4.84 17.59 -5.10
N ALA A 213 3.69 17.16 -5.61
CA ALA A 213 2.71 16.36 -4.85
C ALA A 213 3.28 15.00 -4.46
N GLU A 214 4.06 14.38 -5.35
CA GLU A 214 4.80 13.14 -5.12
C GLU A 214 5.76 13.28 -3.93
N HIS A 215 6.53 14.37 -3.90
CA HIS A 215 7.45 14.66 -2.80
C HIS A 215 6.70 14.88 -1.48
N GLN A 216 5.56 15.58 -1.50
CA GLN A 216 4.73 15.78 -0.32
C GLN A 216 4.22 14.43 0.22
N VAL A 217 3.70 13.55 -0.64
CA VAL A 217 3.23 12.21 -0.25
C VAL A 217 4.37 11.36 0.31
N ALA A 218 5.51 11.31 -0.38
CA ALA A 218 6.66 10.54 0.06
C ALA A 218 7.18 11.01 1.43
N THR A 219 7.31 12.32 1.62
CA THR A 219 7.79 12.92 2.86
C THR A 219 6.82 12.63 4.01
N ALA A 220 5.52 12.90 3.80
CA ALA A 220 4.48 12.63 4.79
C ALA A 220 4.47 11.15 5.24
N MET A 221 4.57 10.20 4.31
CA MET A 221 4.62 8.78 4.64
C MET A 221 5.82 8.41 5.51
N ARG A 222 6.99 8.97 5.22
CA ARG A 222 8.25 8.72 5.95
C ARG A 222 8.25 9.35 7.34
N GLU A 223 7.72 10.57 7.47
CA GLU A 223 7.68 11.31 8.74
C GLU A 223 6.57 10.82 9.67
N TYR A 224 5.44 10.39 9.11
CA TYR A 224 4.25 9.97 9.86
C TYR A 224 3.81 8.53 9.52
N PRO A 225 4.70 7.53 9.63
CA PRO A 225 4.42 6.16 9.21
C PRO A 225 3.28 5.50 9.99
N GLU A 226 3.01 5.90 11.24
CA GLU A 226 1.84 5.43 11.99
C GLU A 226 0.52 5.81 11.32
N TYR A 227 0.44 6.89 10.58
CA TYR A 227 -0.78 7.25 9.84
C TYR A 227 -0.91 6.44 8.54
N VAL A 228 0.17 5.80 8.08
CA VAL A 228 0.17 4.92 6.90
C VAL A 228 -0.31 3.51 7.25
N GLY A 229 0.22 2.90 8.33
CA GLY A 229 -0.09 1.51 8.68
C GLY A 229 -0.46 1.27 10.14
N GLY A 230 -0.50 2.30 10.99
CA GLY A 230 -0.63 2.13 12.45
C GLY A 230 0.70 1.70 13.11
N ARG A 231 0.65 1.46 14.43
CA ARG A 231 1.80 0.95 15.20
C ARG A 231 1.96 -0.56 15.01
N GLY A 232 3.21 -1.03 14.88
CA GLY A 232 3.52 -2.47 14.75
C GLY A 232 3.17 -3.08 13.39
N HIS A 233 2.76 -2.26 12.42
CA HIS A 233 2.47 -2.71 11.07
C HIS A 233 3.74 -2.67 10.22
N LEU A 234 3.95 -3.72 9.41
CA LEU A 234 5.18 -3.93 8.62
C LEU A 234 5.56 -2.73 7.75
N ASN A 235 4.60 -2.10 7.05
CA ASN A 235 4.85 -0.86 6.30
C ASN A 235 5.47 0.25 7.18
N SER A 236 4.84 0.54 8.32
CA SER A 236 5.26 1.61 9.22
C SER A 236 6.61 1.30 9.85
N ASP A 237 6.82 0.04 10.24
CA ASP A 237 8.06 -0.40 10.88
C ASP A 237 9.21 -0.43 9.88
N THR A 238 8.96 -0.80 8.61
CA THR A 238 9.96 -0.71 7.53
C THR A 238 10.45 0.74 7.38
N MET A 239 9.54 1.71 7.29
CA MET A 239 9.93 3.12 7.12
C MET A 239 10.63 3.70 8.36
N ARG A 240 10.33 3.20 9.56
CA ARG A 240 11.04 3.59 10.80
C ARG A 240 12.45 3.00 10.87
N LEU A 241 12.60 1.73 10.50
CA LEU A 241 13.87 1.01 10.57
C LEU A 241 14.82 1.39 9.44
N LEU A 242 14.28 1.80 8.28
CA LEU A 242 15.05 2.24 7.11
C LEU A 242 14.66 3.69 6.74
N PRO A 243 15.25 4.70 7.41
CA PRO A 243 14.96 6.09 7.12
C PRO A 243 15.15 6.43 5.63
N GLY A 244 14.14 7.07 5.04
CA GLY A 244 14.12 7.41 3.61
C GLY A 244 13.51 6.33 2.71
N VAL A 245 13.27 5.11 3.19
CA VAL A 245 12.51 4.12 2.43
C VAL A 245 11.01 4.46 2.45
N LEU A 246 10.35 4.30 1.31
CA LEU A 246 8.89 4.22 1.22
C LEU A 246 8.48 2.75 1.21
N ALA A 247 7.42 2.40 1.94
CA ALA A 247 6.87 1.05 1.93
C ALA A 247 5.34 1.09 1.99
N LYS A 248 4.70 0.37 1.07
CA LYS A 248 3.26 0.16 1.09
C LYS A 248 2.89 -1.24 0.65
N GLY A 249 2.40 -2.03 1.59
CA GLY A 249 1.67 -3.26 1.34
C GLY A 249 0.19 -3.01 1.03
N GLY A 250 -0.40 -3.98 0.34
CA GLY A 250 -1.81 -4.04 0.03
C GLY A 250 -2.36 -5.44 0.22
N ALA A 251 -3.70 -5.52 0.31
CA ALA A 251 -4.41 -6.79 0.26
C ALA A 251 -4.05 -7.57 -1.03
N GLU A 252 -4.40 -8.85 -1.07
CA GLU A 252 -4.08 -9.71 -2.20
C GLU A 252 -2.57 -9.79 -2.49
N GLY A 253 -1.73 -9.82 -1.46
CA GLY A 253 -0.32 -10.19 -1.57
C GLY A 253 0.53 -9.23 -2.41
N VAL A 254 0.22 -7.94 -2.40
CA VAL A 254 0.98 -6.91 -3.12
C VAL A 254 1.81 -6.08 -2.15
N ILE A 255 3.05 -5.75 -2.52
CA ILE A 255 3.84 -4.72 -1.83
C ILE A 255 4.70 -3.98 -2.83
N ALA A 256 4.95 -2.70 -2.55
CA ALA A 256 6.00 -1.95 -3.21
C ALA A 256 6.84 -1.21 -2.16
N MET A 257 8.13 -1.08 -2.43
CA MET A 257 9.06 -0.29 -1.63
C MET A 257 10.01 0.50 -2.55
N ALA A 258 10.50 1.64 -2.08
CA ALA A 258 11.52 2.40 -2.78
C ALA A 258 12.47 3.09 -1.81
N THR A 259 13.74 3.10 -2.19
CA THR A 259 14.85 3.74 -1.48
C THR A 259 14.97 5.21 -1.88
N PRO A 260 15.59 6.07 -1.05
CA PRO A 260 15.69 7.50 -1.34
C PRO A 260 16.57 7.82 -2.57
N ASP A 261 17.40 6.89 -3.03
CA ASP A 261 18.22 7.00 -4.25
C ASP A 261 17.51 6.43 -5.49
N GLY A 262 16.29 5.90 -5.36
CA GLY A 262 15.44 5.54 -6.49
C GLY A 262 15.40 4.07 -6.86
N HIS A 263 16.11 3.18 -6.16
CA HIS A 263 15.88 1.74 -6.33
C HIS A 263 14.50 1.38 -5.77
N ALA A 264 13.70 0.68 -6.56
CA ALA A 264 12.34 0.31 -6.16
C ALA A 264 12.01 -1.14 -6.49
N VAL A 265 11.11 -1.71 -5.70
CA VAL A 265 10.68 -3.11 -5.83
C VAL A 265 9.18 -3.20 -5.80
N ALA A 266 8.63 -4.17 -6.51
CA ALA A 266 7.24 -4.57 -6.36
C ALA A 266 7.13 -6.10 -6.41
N VAL A 267 6.28 -6.65 -5.53
CA VAL A 267 6.04 -8.09 -5.42
C VAL A 267 4.53 -8.35 -5.44
N LYS A 268 4.13 -9.38 -6.18
CA LYS A 268 2.77 -9.94 -6.18
C LYS A 268 2.84 -11.44 -5.91
N VAL A 269 2.32 -11.88 -4.76
CA VAL A 269 2.05 -13.29 -4.48
C VAL A 269 0.67 -13.65 -5.01
N ILE A 270 0.56 -14.71 -5.83
CA ILE A 270 -0.66 -14.95 -6.63
C ILE A 270 -1.84 -15.51 -5.85
N ASP A 271 -1.59 -16.19 -4.72
CA ASP A 271 -2.65 -16.68 -3.82
C ASP A 271 -3.23 -15.57 -2.92
N GLY A 272 -2.70 -14.35 -3.03
CA GLY A 272 -3.14 -13.18 -2.27
C GLY A 272 -2.61 -13.12 -0.84
N ASN A 273 -1.78 -14.09 -0.41
CA ASN A 273 -1.28 -14.15 0.96
C ASN A 273 -0.12 -13.15 1.18
N PRO A 274 -0.20 -12.24 2.16
CA PRO A 274 0.82 -11.20 2.34
C PRO A 274 2.02 -11.66 3.19
N ARG A 275 2.00 -12.84 3.81
CA ARG A 275 2.99 -13.21 4.84
C ARG A 275 4.45 -13.11 4.39
N ALA A 276 4.72 -13.38 3.11
CA ALA A 276 6.08 -13.33 2.55
C ALA A 276 6.47 -11.96 1.97
N THR A 277 5.52 -11.05 1.74
CA THR A 277 5.74 -9.90 0.84
C THR A 277 6.80 -8.93 1.36
N THR A 278 6.82 -8.64 2.66
CA THR A 278 7.81 -7.72 3.27
C THR A 278 9.22 -8.31 3.20
N ALA A 279 9.39 -9.58 3.58
CA ALA A 279 10.68 -10.27 3.50
C ALA A 279 11.20 -10.36 2.05
N LEU A 280 10.32 -10.61 1.09
CA LEU A 280 10.64 -10.61 -0.34
C LEU A 280 11.09 -9.24 -0.83
N ALA A 281 10.34 -8.18 -0.51
CA ALA A 281 10.69 -6.82 -0.91
C ALA A 281 12.04 -6.37 -0.32
N LEU A 282 12.30 -6.63 0.97
CA LEU A 282 13.58 -6.32 1.60
C LEU A 282 14.74 -7.11 0.98
N THR A 283 14.53 -8.39 0.64
CA THR A 283 15.53 -9.21 -0.05
C THR A 283 15.84 -8.69 -1.46
N LEU A 284 14.84 -8.17 -2.17
CA LEU A 284 15.05 -7.53 -3.47
C LEU A 284 15.79 -6.19 -3.34
N LEU A 285 15.47 -5.38 -2.33
CA LEU A 285 16.20 -4.13 -2.07
C LEU A 285 17.67 -4.39 -1.74
N GLU A 286 17.96 -5.42 -0.93
CA GLU A 286 19.34 -5.86 -0.66
C GLU A 286 20.09 -6.25 -1.94
N LYS A 287 19.42 -6.97 -2.87
CA LYS A 287 20.01 -7.31 -4.18
C LYS A 287 20.27 -6.09 -5.07
N CYS A 288 19.53 -5.01 -4.88
CA CYS A 288 19.83 -3.71 -5.50
C CYS A 288 21.00 -2.97 -4.84
N GLY A 289 21.57 -3.50 -3.75
CA GLY A 289 22.67 -2.89 -3.01
C GLY A 289 22.22 -1.96 -1.88
N ALA A 290 20.92 -1.91 -1.55
CA ALA A 290 20.43 -1.14 -0.42
C ALA A 290 20.80 -1.81 0.92
N ASP A 291 21.25 -1.01 1.89
CA ASP A 291 21.46 -1.50 3.26
C ASP A 291 20.11 -1.66 3.97
N VAL A 292 19.70 -2.92 4.16
CA VAL A 292 18.47 -3.28 4.87
C VAL A 292 18.73 -3.86 6.26
N SER A 293 19.97 -3.80 6.76
CA SER A 293 20.39 -4.46 8.00
C SER A 293 19.59 -4.05 9.23
N ALA A 294 19.18 -2.77 9.31
CA ALA A 294 18.34 -2.27 10.39
C ALA A 294 16.92 -2.88 10.39
N ALA A 295 16.47 -3.44 9.26
CA ALA A 295 15.19 -4.13 9.10
C ALA A 295 15.32 -5.66 9.01
N GLU A 296 16.47 -6.24 9.38
CA GLU A 296 16.71 -7.69 9.28
C GLU A 296 15.65 -8.52 10.00
N ALA A 297 15.16 -8.05 11.16
CA ALA A 297 14.09 -8.70 11.90
C ALA A 297 12.78 -8.83 11.10
N LEU A 298 12.52 -7.95 10.12
CA LEU A 298 11.33 -8.01 9.26
C LEU A 298 11.47 -9.03 8.11
N ARG A 299 12.68 -9.57 7.87
CA ARG A 299 12.92 -10.65 6.91
C ARG A 299 12.63 -12.02 7.50
N HIS A 300 12.64 -12.13 8.83
CA HIS A 300 12.27 -13.34 9.55
C HIS A 300 10.76 -13.37 9.80
N VAL A 301 10.08 -14.35 9.20
CA VAL A 301 8.64 -14.57 9.34
C VAL A 301 8.44 -15.93 10.02
N PRO A 302 8.52 -15.99 11.36
CA PRO A 302 8.63 -17.25 12.08
C PRO A 302 7.38 -18.11 11.88
N VAL A 303 7.61 -19.39 11.56
CA VAL A 303 6.59 -20.44 11.59
C VAL A 303 6.53 -20.97 13.01
N LEU A 304 5.39 -20.78 13.68
CA LEU A 304 5.23 -21.16 15.08
C LEU A 304 4.67 -22.58 15.25
N GLY A 305 5.09 -23.25 16.32
CA GLY A 305 4.56 -24.51 16.83
C GLY A 305 4.53 -24.46 18.36
N GLY A 306 3.34 -24.60 18.96
CA GLY A 306 3.18 -24.43 20.42
C GLY A 306 3.57 -23.02 20.93
N GLY A 307 3.50 -22.00 20.06
CA GLY A 307 3.92 -20.63 20.39
C GLY A 307 5.43 -20.37 20.29
N GLN A 308 6.24 -21.36 19.91
CA GLN A 308 7.68 -21.22 19.71
C GLN A 308 8.05 -21.27 18.22
N PRO A 309 9.07 -20.53 17.76
CA PRO A 309 9.58 -20.67 16.40
C PRO A 309 10.07 -22.10 16.13
N VAL A 310 9.53 -22.72 15.09
CA VAL A 310 9.91 -24.06 14.60
C VAL A 310 10.31 -24.01 13.13
N GLY A 311 10.49 -22.81 12.57
CA GLY A 311 10.72 -22.62 11.15
C GLY A 311 10.53 -21.17 10.73
N ASP A 312 10.57 -20.91 9.43
CA ASP A 312 10.57 -19.57 8.86
C ASP A 312 9.99 -19.59 7.43
N ILE A 313 9.59 -18.43 6.92
CA ILE A 313 9.31 -18.23 5.49
C ILE A 313 10.58 -17.70 4.84
N LEU A 314 11.16 -18.49 3.94
CA LEU A 314 12.45 -18.20 3.31
C LEU A 314 12.24 -17.73 1.87
N PRO A 315 12.64 -16.50 1.50
CA PRO A 315 12.79 -16.09 0.10
C PRO A 315 13.72 -17.05 -0.67
N VAL A 316 13.37 -17.37 -1.91
CA VAL A 316 14.18 -18.23 -2.80
C VAL A 316 14.65 -17.52 -4.08
N ILE A 317 14.45 -16.19 -4.14
CA ILE A 317 14.81 -15.34 -5.29
C ILE A 317 16.08 -14.55 -5.07
#